data_AF-A0A817TGX6-F1
#
_entry.id   AF-A0A817TGX6-F1
#
_cell.length_a   1.000
_cell.length_b   1.000
_cell.length_c   1.000
_cell.angle_alpha   90.00
_cell.angle_beta   90.00
_cell.angle_gamma   90.00
#
_symmetry.space_group_name_H-M   'P 1'
#
loop_
_entity.id
_entity.type
_entity.pdbx_description
1 polymer ?
#
loop_
_entity_poly.entity_id
_entity_poly.type
_entity_poly.pdbx_seq_one_letter_code
_entity_poly.pdbx_strand_id
1 'polypeptide(L)'
;MALANQDDEDAAQLKFPKEFDKAEPMMISEVLLMLEQRRQQNSNANGLDDDDDEITSSEAFNDTVAYCERFSKFKTKEAIGAVRNLLFPKDQPNGMGSTNPSSGLHKFEAALLANLCPQQAVEAKTLIPSLDSKLDDDECQKIVDEIQTYRSFQC
;
A
#
# COMPACT_ATOMS: atom_id res chain seq x y z
N MET A 1 1.97 31.86 0.84
CA MET A 1 2.01 30.39 0.66
C MET A 1 2.16 30.17 -0.83
N ALA A 2 3.36 29.88 -1.30
CA ALA A 2 3.60 29.70 -2.74
C ALA A 2 2.93 28.39 -3.17
N LEU A 3 2.05 28.46 -4.16
CA LEU A 3 1.56 27.30 -4.88
C LEU A 3 2.80 26.56 -5.42
N ALA A 4 3.09 25.39 -4.89
CA ALA A 4 4.04 24.49 -5.54
C ALA A 4 3.53 24.29 -6.98
N ASN A 5 4.40 24.47 -7.97
CA ASN A 5 4.05 24.18 -9.37
C ASN A 5 3.60 22.72 -9.45
N GLN A 6 2.29 22.49 -9.55
CA GLN A 6 1.69 21.16 -9.71
C GLN A 6 2.09 20.49 -11.04
N ASP A 7 2.74 21.25 -11.95
CA ASP A 7 3.12 20.82 -13.29
C ASP A 7 4.34 19.87 -13.36
N ASP A 8 4.99 19.51 -12.24
CA ASP A 8 6.15 18.58 -12.23
C ASP A 8 5.90 17.32 -11.37
N GLU A 9 4.68 17.09 -10.91
CA GLU A 9 4.30 15.86 -10.20
C GLU A 9 3.86 14.79 -11.21
N ASP A 10 4.50 13.62 -11.14
CA ASP A 10 4.23 12.50 -12.03
C ASP A 10 4.54 11.18 -11.31
N ALA A 11 3.50 10.48 -10.86
CA ALA A 11 3.62 9.20 -10.18
C ALA A 11 4.21 8.10 -11.08
N ALA A 12 4.00 8.18 -12.40
CA ALA A 12 4.59 7.24 -13.37
C ALA A 12 6.11 7.42 -13.50
N GLN A 13 6.62 8.59 -13.12
CA GLN A 13 8.05 8.91 -13.06
C GLN A 13 8.59 9.02 -11.62
N LEU A 14 7.77 8.66 -10.61
CA LEU A 14 8.09 8.77 -9.18
C LEU A 14 8.45 10.19 -8.72
N LYS A 15 7.88 11.19 -9.39
CA LYS A 15 8.01 12.58 -8.99
C LYS A 15 6.88 12.92 -8.04
N PHE A 16 7.19 12.94 -6.74
CA PHE A 16 6.25 13.29 -5.69
C PHE A 16 6.64 14.62 -5.04
N PRO A 17 5.69 15.34 -4.42
CA PRO A 17 6.01 16.44 -3.52
C PRO A 17 6.95 16.02 -2.41
N LYS A 18 7.81 16.95 -1.95
CA LYS A 18 8.77 16.71 -0.85
C LYS A 18 8.12 16.28 0.46
N GLU A 19 6.83 16.56 0.63
CA GLU A 19 6.04 16.13 1.77
C GLU A 19 5.95 14.59 1.87
N PHE A 20 6.07 13.88 0.73
CA PHE A 20 6.03 12.43 0.65
C PHE A 20 7.40 11.74 0.72
N ASP A 21 8.52 12.49 0.78
CA ASP A 21 9.87 11.90 0.85
C ASP A 21 10.04 10.94 2.03
N LYS A 22 9.36 11.25 3.15
CA LYS A 22 9.37 10.44 4.37
C LYS A 22 8.08 9.65 4.57
N ALA A 23 7.12 9.76 3.66
CA ALA A 23 5.87 9.05 3.77
C ALA A 23 6.10 7.55 3.57
N GLU A 24 5.36 6.77 4.34
CA GLU A 24 5.34 5.32 4.22
C GLU A 24 3.98 4.91 3.67
N PRO A 25 3.93 4.33 2.46
CA PRO A 25 2.66 3.93 1.88
C PRO A 25 2.09 2.72 2.60
N MET A 26 0.77 2.68 2.69
CA MET A 26 0.01 1.55 3.21
C MET A 26 -0.68 0.81 2.08
N MET A 27 -0.72 -0.51 2.18
CA MET A 27 -1.49 -1.37 1.29
C MET A 27 -2.98 -1.26 1.64
N ILE A 28 -3.88 -1.45 0.67
CA ILE A 28 -5.34 -1.41 0.90
C ILE A 28 -5.75 -2.36 2.04
N SER A 29 -5.13 -3.54 2.09
CA SER A 29 -5.35 -4.54 3.14
C SER A 29 -4.89 -4.06 4.54
N GLU A 30 -3.81 -3.28 4.63
CA GLU A 30 -3.34 -2.70 5.89
C GLU A 30 -4.30 -1.62 6.38
N VAL A 31 -4.75 -0.76 5.45
CA VAL A 31 -5.73 0.29 5.75
C VAL A 31 -7.02 -0.34 6.27
N LEU A 32 -7.53 -1.39 5.63
CA LEU A 32 -8.71 -2.12 6.10
C LEU A 32 -8.55 -2.56 7.56
N LEU A 33 -7.42 -3.19 7.88
CA LEU A 33 -7.14 -3.69 9.23
C LEU A 33 -7.14 -2.55 10.27
N MET A 34 -6.55 -1.40 9.94
CA MET A 34 -6.53 -0.24 10.84
C MET A 34 -7.93 0.36 11.03
N LEU A 35 -8.74 0.45 9.96
CA LEU A 35 -10.10 0.96 10.04
C LEU A 35 -11.02 0.04 10.84
N GLU A 36 -10.89 -1.28 10.70
CA GLU A 36 -11.61 -2.26 11.51
C GLU A 36 -11.24 -2.17 13.00
N GLN A 37 -9.94 -2.02 13.30
CA GLN A 37 -9.47 -1.79 14.66
C GLN A 37 -10.06 -0.50 15.25
N ARG A 38 -10.12 0.58 14.46
CA ARG A 38 -10.73 1.85 14.88
C ARG A 38 -12.22 1.69 15.18
N ARG A 39 -12.96 0.93 14.36
CA ARG A 39 -14.38 0.60 14.62
C ARG A 39 -14.54 -0.19 15.94
N GLN A 40 -13.71 -1.20 16.17
CA GLN A 40 -13.77 -2.01 17.39
C GLN A 40 -13.40 -1.21 18.64
N GLN A 41 -12.42 -0.32 18.56
CA GLN A 41 -12.07 0.58 19.67
C GLN A 41 -13.23 1.50 20.01
N ASN A 42 -13.94 2.04 19.01
CA ASN A 42 -15.15 2.83 19.24
C ASN A 42 -16.25 2.00 19.93
N SER A 43 -16.53 0.79 19.42
CA SER A 43 -17.53 -0.11 20.03
C SER A 43 -17.18 -0.58 21.46
N ASN A 44 -15.89 -0.70 21.79
CA ASN A 44 -15.45 -1.14 23.12
C ASN A 44 -15.28 0.00 24.12
N ALA A 45 -15.06 1.24 23.66
CA ALA A 45 -14.93 2.41 24.52
C ALA A 45 -16.29 2.98 24.95
N ASN A 46 -17.33 2.82 24.13
CA ASN A 46 -18.65 3.42 24.38
C ASN A 46 -19.66 2.41 24.95
N GLY A 47 -19.63 2.27 26.28
CA GLY A 47 -20.80 1.81 27.04
C GLY A 47 -21.87 2.89 27.25
N LEU A 48 -21.73 4.07 26.65
CA LEU A 48 -22.63 5.23 26.78
C LEU A 48 -22.60 6.06 25.48
N ASP A 49 -23.79 6.28 24.92
CA ASP A 49 -24.26 7.36 24.03
C ASP A 49 -23.52 7.67 22.70
N ASP A 50 -24.33 7.69 21.63
CA ASP A 50 -24.04 7.42 20.21
C ASP A 50 -23.51 8.59 19.34
N ASP A 51 -22.96 9.68 19.89
CA ASP A 51 -22.79 10.93 19.10
C ASP A 51 -21.38 11.59 19.08
N ASP A 52 -20.36 11.07 19.75
CA ASP A 52 -19.12 11.85 20.00
C ASP A 52 -17.90 11.53 19.11
N ASP A 53 -18.03 10.64 18.12
CA ASP A 53 -16.88 10.22 17.28
C ASP A 53 -17.11 10.56 15.79
N GLU A 54 -17.13 11.88 15.51
CA GLU A 54 -17.34 12.53 14.19
C GLU A 54 -16.55 11.85 13.04
N ILE A 55 -15.38 11.29 13.34
CA ILE A 55 -14.52 10.59 12.38
C ILE A 55 -15.14 9.29 11.88
N THR A 56 -15.67 8.43 12.76
CA THR A 56 -16.22 7.12 12.35
C THR A 56 -17.62 7.24 11.75
N SER A 57 -18.32 8.33 12.05
CA SER A 57 -19.60 8.70 11.44
C SER A 57 -19.44 9.45 10.11
N SER A 58 -18.22 9.83 9.75
CA SER A 58 -17.97 10.55 8.49
C SER A 58 -18.24 9.67 7.26
N GLU A 59 -18.80 10.27 6.21
CA GLU A 59 -19.02 9.62 4.92
C GLU A 59 -17.70 9.10 4.33
N ALA A 60 -16.64 9.92 4.39
CA ALA A 60 -15.32 9.55 3.89
C ALA A 60 -14.74 8.31 4.57
N PHE A 61 -14.96 8.13 5.88
CA PHE A 61 -14.54 6.92 6.59
C PHE A 61 -15.30 5.70 6.08
N ASN A 62 -16.63 5.77 6.00
CA ASN A 62 -17.48 4.67 5.55
C ASN A 62 -17.20 4.28 4.10
N ASP A 63 -17.00 5.26 3.21
CA ASP A 63 -16.62 5.03 1.82
C ASP A 63 -15.25 4.37 1.70
N THR A 64 -14.27 4.81 2.52
CA THR A 64 -12.93 4.22 2.53
C THR A 64 -12.98 2.78 3.05
N VAL A 65 -13.76 2.49 4.10
CA VAL A 65 -13.98 1.12 4.58
C VAL A 65 -14.57 0.26 3.47
N ALA A 66 -15.65 0.70 2.82
CA ALA A 66 -16.31 -0.05 1.76
C ALA A 66 -15.37 -0.31 0.56
N TYR A 67 -14.56 0.68 0.19
CA TYR A 67 -13.53 0.53 -0.84
C TYR A 67 -12.49 -0.52 -0.43
N CYS A 68 -11.96 -0.41 0.79
CA CYS A 68 -10.95 -1.32 1.32
C CYS A 68 -11.47 -2.75 1.46
N GLU A 69 -12.70 -2.96 1.93
CA GLU A 69 -13.36 -4.28 2.00
C GLU A 69 -13.48 -4.91 0.60
N ARG A 70 -13.84 -4.11 -0.41
CA ARG A 70 -14.03 -4.57 -1.79
C ARG A 70 -12.71 -4.93 -2.48
N PHE A 71 -11.66 -4.14 -2.25
CA PHE A 71 -10.42 -4.22 -3.02
C PHE A 71 -9.25 -4.87 -2.27
N SER A 72 -9.38 -5.11 -0.96
CA SER A 72 -8.38 -5.84 -0.19
C SER A 72 -8.07 -7.20 -0.84
N LYS A 73 -6.78 -7.43 -1.08
CA LYS A 73 -6.27 -8.66 -1.70
C LYS A 73 -5.83 -9.70 -0.67
N PHE A 74 -5.62 -9.26 0.57
CA PHE A 74 -5.09 -10.07 1.66
C PHE A 74 -5.97 -9.85 2.89
N LYS A 75 -6.63 -10.92 3.35
CA LYS A 75 -7.62 -10.91 4.42
C LYS A 75 -7.03 -11.19 5.81
N THR A 76 -5.97 -12.00 5.88
CA THR A 76 -5.35 -12.34 7.17
C THR A 76 -4.13 -11.49 7.48
N LYS A 77 -3.93 -11.20 8.77
CA LYS A 77 -2.78 -10.43 9.28
C LYS A 77 -1.45 -11.09 8.89
N GLU A 78 -1.41 -12.41 8.85
CA GLU A 78 -0.23 -13.19 8.51
C GLU A 78 0.19 -12.95 7.05
N ALA A 79 -0.74 -12.98 6.09
CA ALA A 79 -0.40 -12.69 4.69
C ALA A 79 -0.08 -11.22 4.47
N ILE A 80 -0.81 -10.30 5.12
CA ILE A 80 -0.50 -8.87 5.07
C ILE A 80 0.94 -8.65 5.55
N GLY A 81 1.31 -9.24 6.69
CA GLY A 81 2.66 -9.17 7.23
C GLY A 81 3.71 -9.83 6.34
N ALA A 82 3.39 -10.96 5.70
CA ALA A 82 4.29 -11.64 4.78
C ALA A 82 4.57 -10.81 3.52
N VAL A 83 3.52 -10.29 2.88
CA VAL A 83 3.63 -9.39 1.71
C VAL A 83 4.35 -8.10 2.09
N ARG A 84 4.09 -7.55 3.29
CA ARG A 84 4.81 -6.38 3.80
C ARG A 84 6.30 -6.67 3.94
N ASN A 85 6.68 -7.80 4.54
CA ASN A 85 8.09 -8.15 4.72
C ASN A 85 8.79 -8.46 3.39
N LEU A 86 8.06 -9.04 2.43
CA LEU A 86 8.56 -9.29 1.07
C LEU A 86 8.89 -7.97 0.35
N LEU A 87 7.98 -7.00 0.40
CA LEU A 87 8.07 -5.76 -0.40
C LEU A 87 8.77 -4.60 0.35
N PHE A 88 8.81 -4.66 1.68
CA PHE A 88 9.39 -3.65 2.57
C PHE A 88 10.28 -4.31 3.65
N PRO A 89 11.36 -5.01 3.27
CA PRO A 89 12.24 -5.70 4.23
C PRO A 89 12.89 -4.73 5.22
N LYS A 90 12.88 -5.10 6.51
CA LYS A 90 13.27 -4.24 7.65
C LYS A 90 14.78 -4.14 7.90
N ASP A 91 15.58 -5.06 7.35
CA ASP A 91 16.97 -5.27 7.73
C ASP A 91 17.98 -4.45 6.92
N GLN A 92 17.82 -3.12 6.85
CA GLN A 92 18.93 -2.22 6.55
C GLN A 92 18.81 -0.89 7.31
N PRO A 93 19.88 -0.43 8.00
CA PRO A 93 19.86 0.81 8.75
C PRO A 93 19.86 2.00 7.79
N ASN A 94 18.90 2.91 7.94
CA ASN A 94 18.91 4.25 7.36
C ASN A 94 18.98 4.33 5.82
N GLY A 95 17.92 3.92 5.13
CA GLY A 95 17.66 4.40 3.76
C GLY A 95 16.94 5.74 3.80
N MET A 96 17.66 6.84 3.99
CA MET A 96 17.14 8.19 3.74
C MET A 96 16.98 8.35 2.23
N GLY A 97 15.84 7.88 1.71
CA GLY A 97 15.49 7.89 0.28
C GLY A 97 14.23 7.06 0.03
N SER A 98 13.49 7.35 -1.03
CA SER A 98 12.21 6.70 -1.32
C SER A 98 12.30 5.30 -1.95
N THR A 99 13.50 4.70 -1.97
CA THR A 99 13.83 3.40 -2.58
C THR A 99 14.09 2.31 -1.53
N ASN A 100 13.51 1.12 -1.70
CA ASN A 100 13.77 -0.09 -0.92
C ASN A 100 15.09 -0.74 -1.40
N PRO A 101 16.08 -0.92 -0.51
CA PRO A 101 17.44 -1.34 -0.91
C PRO A 101 17.58 -2.82 -1.32
N SER A 102 16.63 -3.70 -0.98
CA SER A 102 16.74 -5.14 -1.27
C SER A 102 16.10 -5.56 -2.60
N SER A 103 15.15 -4.76 -3.10
CA SER A 103 14.41 -5.02 -4.35
C SER A 103 14.61 -3.92 -5.41
N GLY A 104 15.30 -2.82 -5.07
CA GLY A 104 15.43 -1.64 -5.94
C GLY A 104 14.11 -0.86 -6.14
N LEU A 105 13.00 -1.35 -5.58
CA LEU A 105 11.67 -0.79 -5.76
C LEU A 105 11.48 0.48 -4.92
N HIS A 106 10.86 1.49 -5.50
CA HIS A 106 10.34 2.62 -4.76
C HIS A 106 9.19 2.16 -3.85
N LYS A 107 9.03 2.77 -2.67
CA LYS A 107 7.98 2.40 -1.71
C LYS A 107 6.56 2.45 -2.34
N PHE A 108 6.34 3.44 -3.20
CA PHE A 108 5.12 3.58 -4.00
C PHE A 108 4.89 2.38 -4.94
N GLU A 109 5.91 1.95 -5.68
CA GLU A 109 5.81 0.81 -6.60
C GLU A 109 5.51 -0.49 -5.85
N ALA A 110 6.17 -0.68 -4.70
CA ALA A 110 5.90 -1.80 -3.80
C ALA A 110 4.43 -1.84 -3.35
N ALA A 111 3.88 -0.70 -2.91
CA ALA A 111 2.47 -0.61 -2.54
C ALA A 111 1.53 -0.87 -3.74
N LEU A 112 1.87 -0.38 -4.94
CA LEU A 112 1.08 -0.64 -6.15
C LEU A 112 1.10 -2.12 -6.54
N LEU A 113 2.23 -2.81 -6.48
CA LEU A 113 2.32 -4.25 -6.75
C LEU A 113 1.41 -5.05 -5.81
N ALA A 114 1.40 -4.71 -4.53
CA ALA A 114 0.53 -5.36 -3.54
C ALA A 114 -0.95 -5.09 -3.79
N ASN A 115 -1.32 -3.87 -4.18
CA ASN A 115 -2.72 -3.48 -4.38
C ASN A 115 -3.29 -4.01 -5.70
N LEU A 116 -2.51 -3.93 -6.78
CA LEU A 116 -2.94 -4.34 -8.12
C LEU A 116 -2.86 -5.86 -8.31
N CYS A 117 -1.87 -6.52 -7.70
CA CYS A 117 -1.61 -7.95 -7.85
C CYS A 117 -1.62 -8.39 -9.33
N PRO A 118 -0.73 -7.82 -10.18
CA PRO A 118 -0.57 -8.29 -11.56
C PRO A 118 -0.21 -9.77 -11.61
N GLN A 119 -0.37 -10.40 -12.77
CA GLN A 119 -0.07 -11.82 -12.93
C GLN A 119 1.17 -12.11 -13.76
N GLN A 120 1.60 -11.14 -14.54
CA GLN A 120 2.74 -11.27 -15.42
C GLN A 120 3.62 -10.03 -15.30
N ALA A 121 4.93 -10.20 -15.47
CA ALA A 121 5.89 -9.09 -15.49
C ALA A 121 5.48 -7.99 -16.48
N VAL A 122 5.01 -8.38 -17.67
CA VAL A 122 4.54 -7.42 -18.69
C VAL A 122 3.36 -6.58 -18.21
N GLU A 123 2.42 -7.17 -17.46
CA GLU A 123 1.28 -6.45 -16.88
C GLU A 123 1.78 -5.50 -15.79
N ALA A 124 2.65 -5.97 -14.90
CA ALA A 124 3.22 -5.16 -13.83
C ALA A 124 3.94 -3.91 -14.38
N LYS A 125 4.79 -4.08 -15.40
CA LYS A 125 5.51 -2.99 -16.07
C LYS A 125 4.59 -2.07 -16.87
N THR A 126 3.51 -2.60 -17.45
CA THR A 126 2.51 -1.78 -18.15
C THR A 126 1.74 -0.89 -17.17
N LEU A 127 1.34 -1.44 -16.02
CA LEU A 127 0.59 -0.71 -14.99
C LEU A 127 1.48 0.24 -14.18
N ILE A 128 2.76 -0.10 -14.00
CA ILE A 128 3.74 0.64 -13.20
C ILE A 128 4.98 0.88 -14.07
N PRO A 129 4.95 1.85 -14.99
CA PRO A 129 5.99 2.05 -16.00
C PRO A 129 7.37 2.37 -15.41
N SER A 130 7.44 2.91 -14.20
CA SER A 130 8.70 3.16 -13.49
C SER A 130 9.50 1.88 -13.15
N LEU A 131 8.85 0.71 -13.18
CA LEU A 131 9.51 -0.60 -12.98
C LEU A 131 10.41 -1.01 -14.15
N ASP A 132 10.11 -0.55 -15.37
CA ASP A 132 10.74 -1.06 -16.58
C ASP A 132 12.26 -0.80 -16.61
N SER A 133 12.67 0.31 -15.97
CA SER A 133 14.08 0.68 -15.84
C SER A 133 14.82 0.02 -14.67
N LYS A 134 14.12 -0.73 -13.81
CA LYS A 134 14.64 -1.20 -12.50
C LYS A 134 14.74 -2.71 -12.37
N LEU A 135 13.77 -3.43 -12.93
CA LEU A 135 13.68 -4.88 -12.85
C LEU A 135 13.69 -5.46 -14.25
N ASP A 136 14.44 -6.53 -14.45
CA ASP A 136 14.23 -7.36 -15.63
C ASP A 136 12.93 -8.17 -15.52
N ASP A 137 12.53 -8.84 -16.61
CA ASP A 137 11.27 -9.58 -16.65
C ASP A 137 11.27 -10.78 -15.70
N ASP A 138 12.41 -11.44 -15.50
CA ASP A 138 12.52 -12.62 -14.63
C ASP A 138 12.44 -12.22 -13.15
N GLU A 139 13.13 -11.15 -12.76
CA GLU A 139 13.05 -10.56 -11.41
C GLU A 139 11.63 -10.06 -11.09
N CYS A 140 11.01 -9.36 -12.05
CA CYS A 140 9.65 -8.87 -11.90
C CYS A 140 8.66 -10.02 -11.76
N GLN A 141 8.78 -11.06 -12.60
CA GLN A 141 7.91 -12.23 -12.53
C GLN A 141 8.04 -12.96 -11.20
N LYS A 142 9.28 -13.10 -10.69
CA LYS A 142 9.52 -13.75 -9.40
C LYS A 142 8.82 -13.03 -8.25
N ILE A 143 8.90 -11.70 -8.19
CA ILE A 143 8.19 -10.89 -7.17
C ILE A 143 6.68 -11.07 -7.31
N VAL A 144 6.16 -11.02 -8.53
CA VAL A 144 4.73 -11.19 -8.82
C VAL A 144 4.23 -12.57 -8.37
N ASP A 145 4.96 -13.64 -8.68
CA ASP A 145 4.61 -15.02 -8.29
C ASP A 145 4.63 -15.20 -6.77
N GLU A 146 5.61 -14.59 -6.08
CA GLU A 146 5.68 -14.61 -4.62
C GLU A 146 4.49 -13.87 -3.98
N ILE A 147 4.08 -12.71 -4.51
CA ILE A 147 2.86 -12.01 -4.05
C ILE A 147 1.61 -12.87 -4.26
N GLN A 148 1.49 -13.53 -5.41
CA GLN A 148 0.33 -14.37 -5.72
C GLN A 148 0.18 -15.57 -4.81
N THR A 149 1.30 -16.10 -4.33
CA THR A 149 1.33 -17.20 -3.36
C THR A 149 0.52 -16.81 -2.12
N TYR A 150 0.74 -15.60 -1.58
CA TYR A 150 0.02 -15.10 -0.40
C TYR A 150 -1.45 -14.75 -0.66
N ARG A 151 -1.81 -14.48 -1.92
CA ARG A 151 -3.21 -14.27 -2.32
C ARG A 151 -3.98 -15.59 -2.44
N SER A 152 -3.36 -16.60 -3.04
CA SER A 152 -4.01 -17.88 -3.37
C SER A 152 -4.30 -18.75 -2.14
N PHE A 153 -3.48 -18.65 -1.09
CA PHE A 153 -3.69 -19.37 0.17
C PHE A 153 -4.88 -18.87 1.01
N GLN A 154 -5.61 -17.85 0.54
CA GLN A 154 -6.72 -17.23 1.27
C GLN A 154 -8.09 -17.33 0.56
N CYS A 155 -8.14 -18.03 -0.57
CA CYS A 155 -9.38 -18.37 -1.26
C CYS A 155 -10.01 -19.64 -0.68
#